data_AF-A0A0M3IUN8-F1
#
_entry.id   AF-A0A0M3IUN8-F1
#
_cell.length_a   1.000
_cell.length_b   1.000
_cell.length_c   1.000
_cell.angle_alpha   90.00
_cell.angle_beta   90.00
_cell.angle_gamma   90.00
#
_symmetry.space_group_name_H-M   'P 1'
#
loop_
_entity.id
_entity.type
_entity.pdbx_description
1 polymer ?
#
loop_
_entity_poly.entity_id
_entity_poly.type
_entity_poly.pdbx_seq_one_letter_code
_entity_poly.pdbx_strand_id
1 'polypeptide(L)'
;LVYNATTGTTSNVPGVDTRIPGFGSTETVEWLDKSQASPGRYFTDIVDMLISFGYRRGKTLFGAPYDWRKAPSGLVYNATTGTTSNVPGVDTRIPGFGSTETVEWLDKSQASPGRYFTDIVDMLISFGYRRGKTLFGAPYDWRKAPNELTDMYLMLKSMIETTYRYNDNKRIVIVAHSMGNPLMLYFYNNFVGQDWKDKYIQAHISLAGAWGGASQIARLFASGYNMDHYRIILPPSKIRIMQRSFTSSAFLFPSYNLWNETEVFATTPNKNYSMANVKEFFFDMNYTDGWSQYQNTAYLLGKLEAPNVEVNLLLLCYLILNICGTSTNRVNYLRFATMTSGHCNIIVALGLTYSDPKKNTPLPPQ
;
A
#
# COMPACT_ATOMS: atom_id res chain seq x y z
N LEU A 1 22.77 13.22 2.78
CA LEU A 1 21.99 14.46 2.99
C LEU A 1 21.81 14.63 4.48
N VAL A 2 21.99 15.84 5.01
CA VAL A 2 21.81 16.19 6.43
C VAL A 2 20.58 17.11 6.51
N TYR A 3 19.62 16.76 7.35
CA TYR A 3 18.45 17.60 7.60
C TYR A 3 18.73 18.53 8.80
N ASN A 4 18.54 19.83 8.60
CA ASN A 4 18.63 20.82 9.66
C ASN A 4 17.21 21.18 10.13
N ALA A 5 16.85 20.69 11.32
CA ALA A 5 15.52 20.87 11.88
C ALA A 5 15.16 22.34 12.22
N THR A 6 16.17 23.19 12.45
CA THR A 6 15.98 24.62 12.78
C THR A 6 15.65 25.44 11.54
N THR A 7 16.22 25.09 10.38
CA THR A 7 16.02 25.81 9.10
C THR A 7 15.01 25.12 8.18
N GLY A 8 14.62 23.87 8.46
CA GLY A 8 13.81 23.05 7.58
C GLY A 8 14.52 22.66 6.28
N THR A 9 15.84 22.86 6.17
CA THR A 9 16.59 22.62 4.94
C THR A 9 17.40 21.32 4.99
N THR A 10 17.55 20.70 3.81
CA THR A 10 18.33 19.48 3.64
C THR A 10 19.56 19.78 2.79
N SER A 11 20.75 19.70 3.39
CA SER A 11 22.04 19.96 2.74
C SER A 11 22.80 18.66 2.43
N ASN A 12 23.91 18.77 1.69
CA ASN A 12 24.86 17.66 1.61
C ASN A 12 25.62 17.49 2.93
N VAL A 13 26.20 16.30 3.13
CA VAL A 13 27.16 16.09 4.23
C VAL A 13 28.37 17.00 3.98
N PRO A 14 28.94 17.70 4.99
CA PRO A 14 30.15 18.49 4.79
C PRO A 14 31.25 17.69 4.08
N GLY A 15 31.85 18.28 3.04
CA GLY A 15 32.85 17.61 2.19
C GLY A 15 32.28 16.73 1.05
N VAL A 16 30.96 16.56 0.96
CA VAL A 16 30.30 15.84 -0.15
C VAL A 16 29.51 16.83 -1.02
N ASP A 17 29.74 16.86 -2.32
CA ASP A 17 28.86 17.54 -3.28
C ASP A 17 28.00 16.49 -4.00
N THR A 18 26.69 16.47 -3.73
CA THR A 18 25.75 15.67 -4.52
C THR A 18 24.97 16.55 -5.48
N ARG A 19 25.45 16.59 -6.73
CA ARG A 19 24.73 17.15 -7.87
C ARG A 19 23.73 16.11 -8.37
N ILE A 20 22.51 16.54 -8.71
CA ILE A 20 21.58 15.68 -9.44
C ILE A 20 22.14 15.53 -10.86
N PRO A 21 22.54 14.33 -11.31
CA PRO A 21 23.07 14.15 -12.65
C PRO A 21 22.00 14.55 -13.67
N GLY A 22 22.40 15.31 -14.70
CA GLY A 22 21.50 15.74 -15.77
C GLY A 22 20.52 16.87 -15.40
N PHE A 23 20.68 17.59 -14.29
CA PHE A 23 19.87 18.80 -14.07
C PHE A 23 20.09 19.84 -15.18
N GLY A 24 19.02 20.26 -15.85
CA GLY A 24 19.04 21.05 -17.08
C GLY A 24 19.02 20.21 -18.37
N SER A 25 19.44 18.95 -18.34
CA SER A 25 19.30 18.01 -19.46
C SER A 25 17.97 17.25 -19.36
N THR A 26 17.28 17.10 -20.49
CA THR A 26 16.08 16.26 -20.56
C THR A 26 16.42 14.76 -20.51
N GLU A 27 17.66 14.37 -20.84
CA GLU A 27 18.13 12.98 -20.95
C GLU A 27 17.77 12.11 -19.72
N THR A 28 18.03 12.61 -18.51
CA THR A 28 17.77 11.88 -17.24
C THR A 28 16.31 11.90 -16.78
N VAL A 29 15.42 12.52 -17.57
CA VAL A 29 13.96 12.49 -17.40
C VAL A 29 13.34 11.59 -18.48
N GLU A 30 13.86 11.69 -19.71
CA GLU A 30 13.50 10.86 -20.85
C GLU A 30 13.88 9.39 -20.66
N TRP A 31 15.06 9.13 -20.07
CA TRP A 31 15.66 7.81 -19.97
C TRP A 31 16.03 7.44 -18.53
N LEU A 32 15.55 6.26 -18.09
CA LEU A 32 15.87 5.67 -16.78
C LEU A 32 17.23 4.95 -16.77
N ASP A 33 17.80 4.68 -17.95
CA ASP A 33 19.12 4.08 -18.13
C ASP A 33 19.92 4.88 -19.17
N LYS A 34 21.23 5.03 -18.92
CA LYS A 34 22.18 5.73 -19.80
C LYS A 34 22.38 5.02 -21.14
N SER A 35 22.02 3.75 -21.26
CA SER A 35 22.06 3.01 -22.52
C SER A 35 21.09 3.54 -23.58
N GLN A 36 20.08 4.31 -23.17
CA GLN A 36 18.95 4.73 -24.01
C GLN A 36 18.25 3.54 -24.73
N ALA A 37 18.36 2.34 -24.17
CA ALA A 37 17.67 1.15 -24.67
C ALA A 37 16.24 1.08 -24.11
N SER A 38 15.31 0.44 -24.85
CA SER A 38 14.07 -0.06 -24.25
C SER A 38 14.43 -1.24 -23.31
N PRO A 39 13.98 -1.28 -22.04
CA PRO A 39 12.78 -0.65 -21.47
C PRO A 39 13.03 0.67 -20.70
N GLY A 40 14.16 1.35 -20.91
CA GLY A 40 14.52 2.59 -20.21
C GLY A 40 13.79 3.86 -20.66
N ARG A 41 12.91 3.81 -21.67
CA ARG A 41 12.07 4.95 -22.09
C ARG A 41 11.07 5.33 -20.99
N TYR A 42 11.00 6.61 -20.63
CA TYR A 42 10.07 7.11 -19.62
C TYR A 42 9.30 8.35 -20.10
N PHE A 43 9.92 9.53 -20.15
CA PHE A 43 9.27 10.75 -20.68
C PHE A 43 9.60 11.04 -22.16
N THR A 44 10.25 10.13 -22.89
CA THR A 44 10.64 10.32 -24.31
C THR A 44 9.47 10.80 -25.16
N ASP A 45 8.32 10.15 -25.08
CA ASP A 45 7.21 10.41 -25.99
C ASP A 45 6.56 11.80 -25.74
N ILE A 46 6.58 12.26 -24.48
CA ILE A 46 6.15 13.61 -24.10
C ILE A 46 7.17 14.66 -24.55
N VAL A 47 8.46 14.36 -24.45
CA VAL A 47 9.52 15.27 -24.93
C VAL A 47 9.52 15.37 -26.46
N ASP A 48 9.36 14.25 -27.16
CA ASP A 48 9.24 14.22 -28.63
C ASP A 48 7.98 14.98 -29.10
N MET A 49 6.85 14.87 -28.38
CA MET A 49 5.66 15.70 -28.63
C MET A 49 5.94 17.20 -28.44
N LEU A 50 6.62 17.60 -27.37
CA LEU A 50 6.98 19.02 -27.17
C LEU A 50 7.94 19.51 -28.26
N ILE A 51 8.84 18.67 -28.76
CA ILE A 51 9.73 19.02 -29.87
C ILE A 51 8.97 19.19 -31.19
N SER A 52 7.91 18.41 -31.45
CA SER A 52 7.05 18.63 -32.62
C SER A 52 6.30 19.97 -32.56
N PHE A 53 6.05 20.49 -31.36
CA PHE A 53 5.56 21.87 -31.12
C PHE A 53 6.67 22.95 -31.12
N GLY A 54 7.89 22.63 -31.56
CA GLY A 54 8.99 23.59 -31.76
C GLY A 54 9.89 23.84 -30.54
N TYR A 55 9.69 23.12 -29.43
CA TYR A 55 10.60 23.19 -28.29
C TYR A 55 11.93 22.47 -28.60
N ARG A 56 13.02 22.86 -27.92
CA ARG A 56 14.37 22.32 -28.18
C ARG A 56 15.04 21.90 -26.87
N ARG A 57 15.43 20.62 -26.79
CA ARG A 57 16.21 20.02 -25.68
C ARG A 57 17.41 20.92 -25.37
N GLY A 58 17.60 21.27 -24.10
CA GLY A 58 18.71 22.11 -23.63
C GLY A 58 18.69 23.59 -24.05
N LYS A 59 17.61 24.08 -24.69
CA LYS A 59 17.46 25.50 -25.09
C LYS A 59 16.14 26.13 -24.64
N THR A 60 15.02 25.46 -24.89
CA THR A 60 13.68 25.87 -24.44
C THR A 60 12.94 24.76 -23.70
N LEU A 61 13.53 23.56 -23.64
CA LEU A 61 13.06 22.42 -22.88
C LEU A 61 14.22 21.87 -22.04
N PHE A 62 14.06 21.87 -20.73
CA PHE A 62 15.09 21.48 -19.76
C PHE A 62 14.51 20.42 -18.83
N GLY A 63 15.28 19.36 -18.56
CA GLY A 63 14.87 18.36 -17.58
C GLY A 63 15.22 18.82 -16.17
N ALA A 64 14.26 18.66 -15.25
CA ALA A 64 14.46 18.78 -13.81
C ALA A 64 14.36 17.36 -13.20
N PRO A 65 15.37 16.49 -13.38
CA PRO A 65 15.38 15.14 -12.81
C PRO A 65 15.14 15.19 -11.31
N TYR A 66 14.21 14.35 -10.84
CA TYR A 66 13.81 14.33 -9.45
C TYR A 66 14.88 13.69 -8.56
N ASP A 67 15.24 14.34 -7.45
CA ASP A 67 16.06 13.72 -6.42
C ASP A 67 15.23 12.68 -5.65
N TRP A 68 15.26 11.44 -6.13
CA TRP A 68 14.57 10.28 -5.54
C TRP A 68 14.87 10.06 -4.05
N ARG A 69 15.95 10.63 -3.49
CA ARG A 69 16.24 10.62 -2.05
C ARG A 69 15.26 11.48 -1.23
N LYS A 70 14.53 12.39 -1.87
CA LYS A 70 13.48 13.22 -1.28
C LYS A 70 12.07 12.60 -1.36
N ALA A 71 11.95 11.41 -1.97
CA ALA A 71 10.74 10.57 -2.10
C ALA A 71 9.41 11.26 -1.70
N PRO A 72 8.67 11.90 -2.62
CA PRO A 72 7.63 12.85 -2.26
C PRO A 72 6.39 12.14 -1.71
N SER A 73 6.21 10.88 -2.10
CA SER A 73 5.25 9.94 -1.55
C SER A 73 5.59 9.48 -0.12
N GLY A 74 6.81 9.69 0.37
CA GLY A 74 7.24 9.32 1.72
C GLY A 74 6.51 10.09 2.82
N LEU A 75 6.71 9.65 4.05
CA LEU A 75 6.20 10.28 5.27
C LEU A 75 7.35 10.65 6.21
N VAL A 76 7.12 11.65 7.06
CA VAL A 76 7.99 11.97 8.19
C VAL A 76 7.26 11.52 9.46
N TYR A 77 7.83 10.54 10.15
CA TYR A 77 7.30 10.02 11.40
C TYR A 77 7.80 10.82 12.59
N ASN A 78 6.91 11.16 13.52
CA ASN A 78 7.25 11.79 14.79
C ASN A 78 7.01 10.79 15.92
N ALA A 79 8.11 10.27 16.49
CA ALA A 79 8.07 9.27 17.55
C ALA A 79 7.48 9.79 18.88
N THR A 80 7.45 11.11 19.10
CA THR A 80 6.85 11.72 20.29
C THR A 80 5.33 11.79 20.19
N THR A 81 4.79 12.06 19.00
CA THR A 81 3.32 12.14 18.78
C THR A 81 2.71 10.83 18.29
N GLY A 82 3.52 9.88 17.82
CA GLY A 82 3.04 8.64 17.21
C GLY A 82 2.38 8.84 15.83
N THR A 83 2.60 9.97 15.17
CA THR A 83 1.92 10.35 13.93
C THR A 83 2.88 10.69 12.79
N THR A 84 2.37 10.69 11.56
CA THR A 84 3.11 11.04 10.35
C THR A 84 2.59 12.32 9.69
N SER A 85 3.51 13.08 9.11
CA SER A 85 3.25 14.18 8.18
C SER A 85 3.81 13.85 6.79
N ASN A 86 3.35 14.57 5.76
CA ASN A 86 4.02 14.55 4.46
C ASN A 86 5.44 15.12 4.59
N VAL A 87 6.33 14.77 3.64
CA VAL A 87 7.64 15.42 3.51
C VAL A 87 7.47 16.95 3.38
N PRO A 88 8.28 17.78 4.07
CA PRO A 88 8.17 19.23 4.00
C PRO A 88 8.13 19.75 2.55
N GLY A 89 7.12 20.56 2.25
CA GLY A 89 6.85 21.07 0.90
C GLY A 89 5.99 20.17 0.01
N VAL A 90 5.49 19.03 0.52
CA VAL A 90 4.56 18.14 -0.20
C VAL A 90 3.17 18.18 0.43
N ASP A 91 2.16 18.44 -0.40
CA ASP A 91 0.75 18.19 -0.10
C ASP A 91 0.30 16.91 -0.81
N THR A 92 -0.40 16.02 -0.10
CA THR A 92 -0.92 14.76 -0.63
C THR A 92 -2.42 14.71 -0.41
N ARG A 93 -3.17 14.48 -1.49
CA ARG A 93 -4.64 14.43 -1.47
C ARG A 93 -5.10 13.08 -2.00
N ILE A 94 -6.22 12.60 -1.47
CA ILE A 94 -6.85 11.35 -1.87
C ILE A 94 -8.08 11.68 -2.72
N PRO A 95 -7.98 11.63 -4.07
CA PRO A 95 -9.11 11.92 -4.95
C PRO A 95 -10.13 10.77 -4.96
N GLY A 96 -11.33 11.06 -5.46
CA GLY A 96 -12.31 10.04 -5.84
C GLY A 96 -13.09 9.42 -4.68
N PHE A 97 -13.13 10.02 -3.49
CA PHE A 97 -14.00 9.54 -2.41
C PHE A 97 -15.48 9.60 -2.83
N GLY A 98 -16.19 8.46 -2.74
CA GLY A 98 -17.54 8.30 -3.28
C GLY A 98 -17.62 8.04 -4.79
N SER A 99 -16.49 8.08 -5.51
CA SER A 99 -16.36 7.58 -6.89
C SER A 99 -15.75 6.17 -6.89
N THR A 100 -15.90 5.43 -7.98
CA THR A 100 -15.23 4.14 -8.18
C THR A 100 -13.96 4.26 -9.02
N GLU A 101 -13.80 5.32 -9.80
CA GLU A 101 -12.70 5.49 -10.78
C GLU A 101 -11.31 5.24 -10.18
N THR A 102 -11.02 5.85 -9.03
CA THR A 102 -9.72 5.78 -8.34
C THR A 102 -9.47 4.50 -7.56
N VAL A 103 -10.46 3.59 -7.49
CA VAL A 103 -10.28 2.24 -6.94
C VAL A 103 -10.23 1.19 -8.05
N GLU A 104 -10.93 1.43 -9.16
CA GLU A 104 -10.86 0.65 -10.40
C GLU A 104 -9.48 0.75 -11.04
N TRP A 105 -8.95 1.96 -11.18
CA TRP A 105 -7.69 2.24 -11.87
C TRP A 105 -6.69 2.99 -10.97
N LEU A 106 -5.50 2.41 -10.83
CA LEU A 106 -4.35 2.99 -10.12
C LEU A 106 -3.56 3.99 -10.98
N ASP A 107 -3.76 3.95 -12.30
CA ASP A 107 -3.19 4.87 -13.28
C ASP A 107 -4.32 5.56 -14.06
N LYS A 108 -4.25 6.90 -14.16
CA LYS A 108 -5.19 7.73 -14.94
C LYS A 108 -5.17 7.40 -16.44
N SER A 109 -4.08 6.82 -16.95
CA SER A 109 -4.00 6.36 -18.34
C SER A 109 -4.92 5.17 -18.63
N GLN A 110 -5.43 4.50 -17.58
CA GLN A 110 -6.13 3.21 -17.65
C GLN A 110 -5.33 2.12 -18.39
N ALA A 111 -4.00 2.22 -18.39
CA ALA A 111 -3.13 1.15 -18.86
C ALA A 111 -3.31 -0.11 -18.01
N SER A 112 -3.24 -1.29 -18.65
CA SER A 112 -3.46 -2.60 -18.01
C SER A 112 -2.69 -2.82 -16.67
N PRO A 113 -1.44 -2.37 -16.49
CA PRO A 113 -0.74 -2.50 -15.19
C PRO A 113 -1.39 -1.72 -14.03
N GLY A 114 -2.23 -0.72 -14.32
CA GLY A 114 -3.01 0.03 -13.35
C GLY A 114 -4.40 -0.54 -13.10
N ARG A 115 -4.81 -1.61 -13.79
CA ARG A 115 -6.13 -2.24 -13.62
C ARG A 115 -6.23 -2.93 -12.26
N TYR A 116 -7.27 -2.63 -11.48
CA TYR A 116 -7.42 -3.19 -10.14
C TYR A 116 -8.84 -3.67 -9.82
N PHE A 117 -9.75 -2.80 -9.38
CA PHE A 117 -11.15 -3.20 -9.11
C PHE A 117 -12.05 -3.22 -10.35
N THR A 118 -11.53 -2.86 -11.53
CA THR A 118 -12.31 -2.74 -12.78
C THR A 118 -13.18 -3.97 -13.05
N ASP A 119 -12.62 -5.19 -13.03
CA ASP A 119 -13.37 -6.43 -13.29
C ASP A 119 -14.51 -6.68 -12.29
N ILE A 120 -14.30 -6.34 -11.00
CA ILE A 120 -15.32 -6.47 -9.95
C ILE A 120 -16.43 -5.42 -10.16
N VAL A 121 -16.06 -4.18 -10.47
CA VAL A 121 -17.02 -3.09 -10.69
C VAL A 121 -17.86 -3.34 -11.96
N ASP A 122 -17.23 -3.75 -13.06
CA ASP A 122 -17.94 -4.07 -14.30
C ASP A 122 -18.89 -5.28 -14.12
N MET A 123 -18.47 -6.31 -13.38
CA MET A 123 -19.35 -7.42 -13.00
C MET A 123 -20.57 -6.94 -12.21
N LEU A 124 -20.39 -6.11 -11.19
CA LEU A 124 -21.50 -5.56 -10.41
C LEU A 124 -22.44 -4.71 -11.28
N ILE A 125 -21.91 -3.93 -12.22
CA ILE A 125 -22.73 -3.13 -13.14
C ILE A 125 -23.54 -4.02 -14.08
N SER A 126 -23.01 -5.16 -14.51
CA SER A 126 -23.78 -6.17 -15.26
C SER A 126 -24.93 -6.77 -14.45
N PHE A 127 -24.83 -6.77 -13.11
CA PHE A 127 -25.92 -7.11 -12.19
C PHE A 127 -26.82 -5.93 -11.81
N GLY A 128 -26.69 -4.78 -12.49
CA GLY A 128 -27.57 -3.61 -12.34
C GLY A 128 -27.09 -2.55 -11.34
N TYR A 129 -25.91 -2.69 -10.75
CA TYR A 129 -25.31 -1.64 -9.92
C TYR A 129 -24.92 -0.41 -10.75
N ARG A 130 -24.82 0.75 -10.09
CA ARG A 130 -24.53 2.04 -10.73
C ARG A 130 -23.47 2.80 -9.93
N ARG A 131 -22.33 3.09 -10.59
CA ARG A 131 -21.24 3.95 -10.06
C ARG A 131 -21.85 5.26 -9.54
N GLY A 132 -21.51 5.66 -8.31
CA GLY A 132 -22.01 6.88 -7.68
C GLY A 132 -23.49 6.89 -7.27
N LYS A 133 -24.20 5.76 -7.36
CA LYS A 133 -25.60 5.62 -6.89
C LYS A 133 -25.81 4.44 -5.94
N THR A 134 -25.41 3.24 -6.35
CA THR A 134 -25.48 2.01 -5.55
C THR A 134 -24.11 1.36 -5.34
N LEU A 135 -23.06 1.90 -5.96
CA LEU A 135 -21.69 1.40 -5.90
C LEU A 135 -20.71 2.56 -5.77
N PHE A 136 -19.88 2.53 -4.72
CA PHE A 136 -19.00 3.62 -4.28
C PHE A 136 -17.63 3.08 -3.88
N GLY A 137 -16.58 3.85 -4.13
CA GLY A 137 -15.23 3.59 -3.60
C GLY A 137 -14.93 4.44 -2.37
N ALA A 138 -14.20 3.85 -1.42
CA ALA A 138 -13.65 4.52 -0.24
C ALA A 138 -12.11 4.53 -0.29
N PRO A 139 -11.48 5.34 -1.17
CA PRO A 139 -10.04 5.53 -1.18
C PRO A 139 -9.58 6.28 0.07
N TYR A 140 -8.36 5.96 0.52
CA TYR A 140 -7.74 6.56 1.70
C TYR A 140 -6.22 6.62 1.52
N ASP A 141 -5.53 7.32 2.44
CA ASP A 141 -4.07 7.36 2.44
C ASP A 141 -3.48 6.04 2.96
N TRP A 142 -3.26 5.10 2.04
CA TRP A 142 -2.74 3.76 2.30
C TRP A 142 -1.29 3.75 2.83
N ARG A 143 -0.62 4.89 2.95
CA ARG A 143 0.67 5.03 3.63
C ARG A 143 0.53 5.07 5.15
N LYS A 144 -0.66 5.44 5.64
CA LYS A 144 -0.97 5.69 7.05
C LYS A 144 -1.64 4.48 7.72
N ALA A 145 -1.38 4.30 9.01
CA ALA A 145 -2.06 3.32 9.85
C ALA A 145 -3.46 3.80 10.30
N PRO A 146 -4.35 2.90 10.76
CA PRO A 146 -5.74 3.24 11.11
C PRO A 146 -5.91 4.40 12.10
N ASN A 147 -5.03 4.54 13.10
CA ASN A 147 -5.07 5.63 14.08
C ASN A 147 -4.85 7.03 13.48
N GLU A 148 -4.39 7.14 12.23
CA GLU A 148 -4.18 8.41 11.53
C GLU A 148 -5.27 8.71 10.48
N LEU A 149 -6.33 7.90 10.40
CA LEU A 149 -7.35 7.94 9.33
C LEU A 149 -8.75 8.36 9.82
N THR A 150 -8.85 9.01 10.99
CA THR A 150 -10.10 9.49 11.61
C THR A 150 -11.05 10.18 10.64
N ASP A 151 -10.57 11.17 9.88
CA ASP A 151 -11.40 11.92 8.93
C ASP A 151 -12.00 11.02 7.84
N MET A 152 -11.22 10.04 7.37
CA MET A 152 -11.69 9.08 6.39
C MET A 152 -12.77 8.16 6.94
N TYR A 153 -12.65 7.71 8.19
CA TYR A 153 -13.70 6.93 8.84
C TYR A 153 -14.98 7.73 9.08
N LEU A 154 -14.88 9.03 9.41
CA LEU A 154 -16.04 9.91 9.51
C LEU A 154 -16.71 10.12 8.14
N MET A 155 -15.93 10.32 7.08
CA MET A 155 -16.45 10.37 5.70
C MET A 155 -17.09 9.03 5.28
N LEU A 156 -16.48 7.89 5.61
CA LEU A 156 -17.02 6.56 5.31
C LEU A 156 -18.35 6.31 6.03
N LYS A 157 -18.43 6.63 7.32
CA LYS A 157 -19.67 6.54 8.11
C LYS A 157 -20.78 7.39 7.50
N SER A 158 -20.48 8.65 7.19
CA SER A 158 -21.41 9.57 6.54
C SER A 158 -21.86 9.07 5.16
N MET A 159 -20.94 8.52 4.36
CA MET A 159 -21.25 7.91 3.07
C MET A 159 -22.17 6.71 3.21
N ILE A 160 -21.94 5.81 4.18
CA ILE A 160 -22.80 4.65 4.44
C ILE A 160 -24.22 5.09 4.86
N GLU A 161 -24.33 6.00 5.83
CA GLU A 161 -25.62 6.54 6.31
C GLU A 161 -26.39 7.28 5.19
N THR A 162 -25.66 7.93 4.28
CA THR A 162 -26.22 8.64 3.13
C THR A 162 -26.68 7.68 2.04
N THR A 163 -25.84 6.74 1.63
CA THR A 163 -26.16 5.71 0.64
C THR A 163 -27.33 4.85 1.06
N TYR A 164 -27.44 4.49 2.35
CA TYR A 164 -28.59 3.79 2.91
C TYR A 164 -29.90 4.58 2.67
N ARG A 165 -29.95 5.85 3.06
CA ARG A 165 -31.14 6.71 2.93
C ARG A 165 -31.54 6.94 1.47
N TYR A 166 -30.58 7.12 0.57
CA TYR A 166 -30.84 7.35 -0.85
C TYR A 166 -31.18 6.09 -1.66
N ASN A 167 -30.99 4.89 -1.09
CA ASN A 167 -31.31 3.61 -1.73
C ASN A 167 -32.32 2.81 -0.91
N ASP A 168 -33.49 3.40 -0.67
CA ASP A 168 -34.67 2.78 -0.03
C ASP A 168 -34.41 2.18 1.36
N ASN A 169 -33.48 2.75 2.14
CA ASN A 169 -33.04 2.21 3.45
C ASN A 169 -32.49 0.78 3.35
N LYS A 170 -31.89 0.41 2.21
CA LYS A 170 -31.23 -0.89 2.03
C LYS A 170 -29.85 -0.88 2.69
N ARG A 171 -29.57 -1.95 3.44
CA ARG A 171 -28.27 -2.16 4.07
C ARG A 171 -27.13 -2.31 3.06
N ILE A 172 -25.93 -1.99 3.55
CA ILE A 172 -24.70 -1.88 2.79
C ILE A 172 -23.79 -3.08 3.11
N VAL A 173 -23.38 -3.81 2.09
CA VAL A 173 -22.20 -4.67 2.12
C VAL A 173 -20.94 -3.86 1.92
N ILE A 174 -19.91 -4.16 2.69
CA ILE A 174 -18.54 -3.70 2.42
C ILE A 174 -17.80 -4.83 1.70
N VAL A 175 -17.16 -4.57 0.56
CA VAL A 175 -16.07 -5.40 0.04
C VAL A 175 -14.77 -4.76 0.50
N ALA A 176 -13.80 -5.53 0.98
CA ALA A 176 -12.47 -4.98 1.28
C ALA A 176 -11.36 -5.90 0.80
N HIS A 177 -10.25 -5.34 0.31
CA HIS A 177 -9.11 -6.13 -0.16
C HIS A 177 -7.85 -5.91 0.68
N SER A 178 -7.14 -7.01 1.00
CA SER A 178 -5.86 -7.00 1.70
C SER A 178 -5.93 -6.17 2.99
N MET A 179 -5.11 -5.11 3.12
CA MET A 179 -5.13 -4.18 4.26
C MET A 179 -6.49 -3.51 4.54
N GLY A 180 -7.37 -3.38 3.56
CA GLY A 180 -8.70 -2.78 3.77
C GLY A 180 -9.54 -3.54 4.79
N ASN A 181 -9.27 -4.83 4.95
CA ASN A 181 -9.98 -5.72 5.86
C ASN A 181 -9.71 -5.40 7.35
N PRO A 182 -8.45 -5.43 7.85
CA PRO A 182 -8.15 -4.97 9.20
C PRO A 182 -8.42 -3.47 9.40
N LEU A 183 -8.40 -2.66 8.34
CA LEU A 183 -8.78 -1.25 8.40
C LEU A 183 -10.30 -1.07 8.65
N MET A 184 -11.13 -1.90 8.02
CA MET A 184 -12.57 -2.00 8.34
C MET A 184 -12.83 -2.59 9.74
N LEU A 185 -12.00 -3.52 10.22
CA LEU A 185 -12.11 -4.01 11.60
C LEU A 185 -11.93 -2.87 12.62
N TYR A 186 -10.92 -2.04 12.40
CA TYR A 186 -10.68 -0.86 13.22
C TYR A 186 -11.88 0.10 13.19
N PHE A 187 -12.49 0.32 12.03
CA PHE A 187 -13.74 1.08 11.91
C PHE A 187 -14.88 0.49 12.76
N TYR A 188 -15.18 -0.81 12.59
CA TYR A 188 -16.29 -1.48 13.28
C TYR A 188 -16.15 -1.52 14.80
N ASN A 189 -14.92 -1.49 15.32
CA ASN A 189 -14.65 -1.60 16.75
C ASN A 189 -14.43 -0.24 17.44
N ASN A 190 -14.14 0.84 16.68
CA ASN A 190 -13.81 2.16 17.26
C ASN A 190 -14.73 3.33 16.84
N PHE A 191 -15.47 3.24 15.72
CA PHE A 191 -16.23 4.39 15.16
C PHE A 191 -17.77 4.20 15.17
N VAL A 192 -18.25 2.98 15.38
CA VAL A 192 -19.67 2.60 15.27
C VAL A 192 -20.07 1.61 16.36
N GLY A 193 -21.27 1.79 16.93
CA GLY A 193 -21.87 0.84 17.89
C GLY A 193 -22.60 -0.32 17.20
N GLN A 194 -23.06 -1.30 17.98
CA GLN A 194 -23.75 -2.47 17.43
C GLN A 194 -25.04 -2.10 16.70
N ASP A 195 -25.91 -1.30 17.32
CA ASP A 195 -27.16 -0.81 16.72
C ASP A 195 -26.95 -0.10 15.37
N TRP A 196 -25.81 0.59 15.21
CA TRP A 196 -25.44 1.23 13.95
C TRP A 196 -25.09 0.17 12.89
N LYS A 197 -24.30 -0.85 13.27
CA LYS A 197 -23.91 -1.93 12.37
C LYS A 197 -25.14 -2.72 11.92
N ASP A 198 -26.01 -3.11 12.85
CA ASP A 198 -27.24 -3.87 12.55
C ASP A 198 -28.22 -3.10 11.65
N LYS A 199 -28.25 -1.77 11.79
CA LYS A 199 -29.08 -0.88 10.98
C LYS A 199 -28.53 -0.68 9.57
N TYR A 200 -27.22 -0.43 9.42
CA TYR A 200 -26.64 0.06 8.16
C TYR A 200 -25.85 -0.99 7.38
N ILE A 201 -25.26 -2.00 8.02
CA ILE A 201 -24.37 -2.98 7.39
C ILE A 201 -25.11 -4.30 7.21
N GLN A 202 -25.12 -4.84 5.98
CA GLN A 202 -25.54 -6.22 5.75
C GLN A 202 -24.36 -7.15 6.06
N ALA A 203 -23.25 -6.96 5.36
CA ALA A 203 -22.12 -7.89 5.39
C ALA A 203 -20.78 -7.21 5.09
N HIS A 204 -19.70 -7.96 5.30
CA HIS A 204 -18.34 -7.60 4.92
C HIS A 204 -17.72 -8.74 4.09
N ILE A 205 -17.63 -8.57 2.77
CA ILE A 205 -16.92 -9.47 1.85
C ILE A 205 -15.42 -9.14 1.89
N SER A 206 -14.64 -10.01 2.52
CA SER A 206 -13.19 -9.90 2.62
C SER A 206 -12.49 -10.61 1.47
N LEU A 207 -11.70 -9.89 0.71
CA LEU A 207 -10.81 -10.41 -0.32
C LEU A 207 -9.38 -10.43 0.21
N ALA A 208 -8.83 -11.63 0.44
CA ALA A 208 -7.44 -11.83 0.90
C ALA A 208 -7.02 -10.99 2.12
N GLY A 209 -7.91 -10.85 3.11
CA GLY A 209 -7.72 -9.94 4.25
C GLY A 209 -6.45 -10.21 5.08
N ALA A 210 -5.62 -9.18 5.27
CA ALA A 210 -4.33 -9.27 5.94
C ALA A 210 -4.44 -9.21 7.49
N TRP A 211 -5.38 -9.96 8.08
CA TRP A 211 -5.76 -9.87 9.50
C TRP A 211 -4.60 -10.12 10.48
N GLY A 212 -3.71 -11.06 10.16
CA GLY A 212 -2.53 -11.39 10.97
C GLY A 212 -1.24 -10.69 10.56
N GLY A 213 -1.31 -9.68 9.69
CA GLY A 213 -0.14 -9.14 9.01
C GLY A 213 0.50 -10.13 8.02
N ALA A 214 1.68 -9.79 7.51
CA ALA A 214 2.35 -10.54 6.46
C ALA A 214 3.87 -10.60 6.66
N SER A 215 4.48 -11.79 6.58
CA SER A 215 5.95 -11.95 6.70
C SER A 215 6.75 -11.13 5.68
N GLN A 216 6.16 -10.87 4.51
CA GLN A 216 6.72 -10.03 3.45
C GLN A 216 7.04 -8.60 3.94
N ILE A 217 6.37 -8.12 4.99
CA ILE A 217 6.66 -6.83 5.62
C ILE A 217 8.06 -6.82 6.27
N ALA A 218 8.52 -7.92 6.85
CA ALA A 218 9.89 -8.01 7.35
C ALA A 218 10.92 -7.88 6.20
N ARG A 219 10.66 -8.50 5.04
CA ARG A 219 11.47 -8.30 3.81
C ARG A 219 11.45 -6.83 3.36
N LEU A 220 10.29 -6.18 3.38
CA LEU A 220 10.12 -4.76 3.05
C LEU A 220 10.95 -3.85 3.98
N PHE A 221 10.90 -4.05 5.29
CA PHE A 221 11.74 -3.28 6.22
C PHE A 221 13.25 -3.59 6.03
N ALA A 222 13.63 -4.85 5.79
CA ALA A 222 15.03 -5.26 5.65
C ALA A 222 15.67 -4.81 4.33
N SER A 223 15.12 -5.21 3.19
CA SER A 223 15.73 -5.00 1.85
C SER A 223 14.89 -4.11 0.92
N GLY A 224 13.68 -3.75 1.32
CA GLY A 224 12.65 -3.21 0.43
C GLY A 224 11.95 -4.33 -0.33
N TYR A 225 10.80 -4.03 -0.93
CA TYR A 225 10.04 -5.01 -1.69
C TYR A 225 9.36 -4.38 -2.91
N ASN A 226 9.89 -4.68 -4.09
CA ASN A 226 9.37 -4.16 -5.37
C ASN A 226 8.33 -5.11 -6.01
N MET A 227 7.67 -5.94 -5.19
CA MET A 227 6.73 -6.99 -5.63
C MET A 227 7.35 -7.96 -6.66
N ASP A 228 8.69 -8.07 -6.66
CA ASP A 228 9.50 -8.79 -7.67
C ASP A 228 9.28 -8.30 -9.15
N HIS A 229 8.61 -7.15 -9.35
CA HIS A 229 8.40 -6.48 -10.65
C HIS A 229 9.59 -5.60 -11.08
N TYR A 230 10.77 -6.21 -11.21
CA TYR A 230 12.05 -5.54 -11.50
C TYR A 230 12.11 -4.71 -12.80
N ARG A 231 11.17 -4.88 -13.73
CA ARG A 231 11.10 -4.13 -15.01
C ARG A 231 10.29 -2.83 -14.94
N ILE A 232 9.51 -2.64 -13.88
CA ILE A 232 8.54 -1.54 -13.76
C ILE A 232 8.78 -0.76 -12.46
N ILE A 233 9.16 -1.45 -11.39
CA ILE A 233 9.39 -0.85 -10.07
C ILE A 233 10.90 -0.82 -9.80
N LEU A 234 11.37 0.34 -9.32
CA LEU A 234 12.74 0.60 -8.90
C LEU A 234 13.32 -0.50 -7.99
N PRO A 235 14.66 -0.70 -7.97
CA PRO A 235 15.30 -1.70 -7.14
C PRO A 235 14.87 -1.62 -5.65
N PRO A 236 14.66 -2.76 -4.96
CA PRO A 236 14.18 -2.80 -3.58
C PRO A 236 14.90 -1.82 -2.62
N SER A 237 16.23 -1.75 -2.70
CA SER A 237 17.05 -0.86 -1.86
C SER A 237 16.78 0.63 -2.05
N LYS A 238 16.26 1.05 -3.21
CA LYS A 238 15.90 2.44 -3.53
C LYS A 238 14.52 2.82 -2.97
N ILE A 239 13.55 1.92 -3.07
CA ILE A 239 12.18 2.13 -2.55
C ILE A 239 12.08 1.89 -1.04
N ARG A 240 13.02 1.14 -0.44
CA ARG A 240 13.03 0.80 1.00
C ARG A 240 12.85 2.02 1.91
N ILE A 241 13.46 3.17 1.60
CA ILE A 241 13.35 4.37 2.45
C ILE A 241 11.91 4.88 2.49
N MET A 242 11.26 4.97 1.33
CA MET A 242 9.84 5.33 1.22
C MET A 242 8.96 4.29 1.92
N GLN A 243 9.17 3.00 1.66
CA GLN A 243 8.36 1.92 2.26
C GLN A 243 8.47 1.87 3.79
N ARG A 244 9.68 2.06 4.34
CA ARG A 244 9.93 2.18 5.79
C ARG A 244 9.15 3.34 6.42
N SER A 245 8.96 4.44 5.71
CA SER A 245 8.25 5.61 6.25
C SER A 245 6.74 5.40 6.46
N PHE A 246 6.15 4.36 5.87
CA PHE A 246 4.72 4.11 5.92
C PHE A 246 4.34 3.40 7.23
N THR A 247 3.58 4.08 8.10
CA THR A 247 3.00 3.46 9.31
C THR A 247 2.08 2.30 8.96
N SER A 248 1.47 2.28 7.77
CA SER A 248 0.74 1.11 7.25
C SER A 248 1.61 -0.14 7.08
N SER A 249 2.92 0.00 6.80
CA SER A 249 3.83 -1.15 6.77
C SER A 249 4.05 -1.72 8.17
N ALA A 250 4.20 -0.87 9.19
CA ALA A 250 4.32 -1.33 10.58
C ALA A 250 3.01 -1.94 11.11
N PHE A 251 1.85 -1.43 10.66
CA PHE A 251 0.54 -1.99 10.95
C PHE A 251 0.33 -3.40 10.38
N LEU A 252 0.87 -3.67 9.19
CA LEU A 252 0.83 -4.99 8.54
C LEU A 252 1.94 -5.95 8.97
N PHE A 253 2.78 -5.57 9.94
CA PHE A 253 3.77 -6.48 10.50
C PHE A 253 3.08 -7.72 11.09
N PRO A 254 3.71 -8.92 11.05
CA PRO A 254 3.23 -10.11 11.77
C PRO A 254 2.61 -9.79 13.13
N SER A 255 1.34 -10.16 13.31
CA SER A 255 0.55 -9.81 14.52
C SER A 255 0.68 -10.88 15.59
N TYR A 256 0.92 -10.45 16.85
CA TYR A 256 0.95 -11.31 18.04
C TYR A 256 -0.34 -12.11 18.26
N ASN A 257 -1.47 -11.72 17.65
CA ASN A 257 -2.73 -12.46 17.75
C ASN A 257 -2.74 -13.77 16.94
N LEU A 258 -1.88 -13.89 15.91
CA LEU A 258 -1.89 -15.02 14.96
C LEU A 258 -0.50 -15.64 14.70
N TRP A 259 0.57 -14.96 15.10
CA TRP A 259 1.95 -15.43 15.04
C TRP A 259 2.46 -15.76 16.44
N ASN A 260 3.05 -16.95 16.62
CA ASN A 260 3.55 -17.35 17.93
C ASN A 260 4.82 -16.58 18.32
N GLU A 261 5.09 -16.40 19.61
CA GLU A 261 6.30 -15.70 20.11
C GLU A 261 7.61 -16.28 19.55
N THR A 262 7.62 -17.61 19.38
CA THR A 262 8.74 -18.39 18.84
C THR A 262 8.76 -18.51 17.31
N GLU A 263 7.74 -17.99 16.61
CA GLU A 263 7.62 -18.13 15.16
C GLU A 263 8.57 -17.16 14.44
N VAL A 264 9.55 -17.73 13.73
CA VAL A 264 10.62 -16.98 13.06
C VAL A 264 10.09 -16.38 11.76
N PHE A 265 10.07 -15.05 11.67
CA PHE A 265 9.69 -14.31 10.45
C PHE A 265 10.89 -13.91 9.59
N ALA A 266 12.11 -13.92 10.15
CA ALA A 266 13.34 -13.66 9.38
C ALA A 266 14.55 -14.40 9.96
N THR A 267 15.43 -14.89 9.09
CA THR A 267 16.67 -15.58 9.45
C THR A 267 17.86 -14.93 8.75
N THR A 268 18.97 -14.81 9.48
CA THR A 268 20.29 -14.42 8.98
C THR A 268 21.29 -15.53 9.35
N PRO A 269 22.51 -15.56 8.77
CA PRO A 269 23.52 -16.58 9.12
C PRO A 269 23.85 -16.65 10.63
N ASN A 270 23.66 -15.55 11.36
CA ASN A 270 24.08 -15.42 12.76
C ASN A 270 22.91 -15.32 13.76
N LYS A 271 21.67 -15.11 13.29
CA LYS A 271 20.53 -14.73 14.15
C LYS A 271 19.18 -15.01 13.51
N ASN A 272 18.23 -15.51 14.31
CA ASN A 272 16.82 -15.63 13.97
C ASN A 272 16.01 -14.51 14.63
N TYR A 273 15.01 -14.01 13.92
CA TYR A 273 14.06 -13.01 14.40
C TYR A 273 12.65 -13.60 14.44
N SER A 274 12.02 -13.55 15.62
CA SER A 274 10.66 -13.98 15.89
C SER A 274 9.88 -12.89 16.60
N MET A 275 8.59 -13.11 16.85
CA MET A 275 7.74 -12.14 17.55
C MET A 275 8.29 -11.72 18.93
N ALA A 276 9.08 -12.57 19.59
CA ALA A 276 9.76 -12.25 20.85
C ALA A 276 10.87 -11.18 20.75
N ASN A 277 11.51 -10.97 19.58
CA ASN A 277 12.66 -10.07 19.43
C ASN A 277 12.51 -9.02 18.30
N VAL A 278 11.27 -8.62 17.99
CA VAL A 278 10.95 -7.56 16.99
C VAL A 278 11.72 -6.26 17.23
N LYS A 279 11.97 -5.87 18.49
CA LYS A 279 12.79 -4.69 18.81
C LYS A 279 14.21 -4.83 18.27
N GLU A 280 14.85 -5.98 18.47
CA GLU A 280 16.22 -6.23 18.00
C GLU A 280 16.29 -6.22 16.48
N PHE A 281 15.29 -6.77 15.79
CA PHE A 281 15.19 -6.71 14.32
C PHE A 281 15.31 -5.28 13.78
N PHE A 282 14.58 -4.31 14.37
CA PHE A 282 14.67 -2.90 13.96
C PHE A 282 15.99 -2.22 14.34
N PHE A 283 16.56 -2.56 15.50
CA PHE A 283 17.83 -2.00 15.98
C PHE A 283 19.03 -2.50 15.16
N ASP A 284 19.08 -3.80 14.85
CA ASP A 284 20.14 -4.43 14.04
C ASP A 284 20.16 -3.89 12.59
N MET A 285 19.05 -3.34 12.12
CA MET A 285 18.92 -2.66 10.83
C MET A 285 19.20 -1.14 10.88
N ASN A 286 19.59 -0.61 12.04
CA ASN A 286 19.72 0.82 12.34
C ASN A 286 18.49 1.64 11.90
N TYR A 287 17.29 1.17 12.29
CA TYR A 287 16.02 1.82 11.97
C TYR A 287 15.08 1.85 13.18
N THR A 288 15.46 2.63 14.19
CA THR A 288 14.74 2.77 15.46
C THR A 288 13.30 3.27 15.31
N ASP A 289 13.03 4.14 14.32
CA ASP A 289 11.68 4.63 14.03
C ASP A 289 10.72 3.48 13.72
N GLY A 290 11.19 2.42 13.06
CA GLY A 290 10.39 1.23 12.75
C GLY A 290 9.90 0.49 14.00
N TRP A 291 10.71 0.49 15.08
CA TRP A 291 10.27 -0.04 16.37
C TRP A 291 9.20 0.85 17.00
N SER A 292 9.37 2.17 17.00
CA SER A 292 8.35 3.10 17.51
C SER A 292 7.05 3.06 16.71
N GLN A 293 7.15 2.95 15.37
CA GLN A 293 5.99 2.72 14.49
C GLN A 293 5.30 1.40 14.86
N TYR A 294 6.03 0.29 14.97
CA TYR A 294 5.49 -1.02 15.36
C TYR A 294 4.76 -0.95 16.70
N GLN A 295 5.35 -0.35 17.74
CA GLN A 295 4.69 -0.19 19.05
C GLN A 295 3.38 0.61 18.95
N ASN A 296 3.34 1.64 18.09
CA ASN A 296 2.18 2.49 17.87
C ASN A 296 1.05 1.80 17.07
N THR A 297 1.39 0.85 16.18
CA THR A 297 0.43 0.27 15.23
C THR A 297 0.05 -1.19 15.48
N ALA A 298 0.92 -2.00 16.08
CA ALA A 298 0.72 -3.45 16.19
C ALA A 298 -0.51 -3.84 17.04
N TYR A 299 -0.88 -3.01 18.02
CA TYR A 299 -1.96 -3.27 18.98
C TYR A 299 -3.31 -2.66 18.57
N LEU A 300 -3.39 -1.96 17.43
CA LEU A 300 -4.60 -1.22 17.02
C LEU A 300 -5.83 -2.11 16.80
N LEU A 301 -5.64 -3.40 16.52
CA LEU A 301 -6.73 -4.37 16.33
C LEU A 301 -7.12 -5.12 17.62
N GLY A 302 -6.54 -4.76 18.78
CA GLY A 302 -6.81 -5.42 20.05
C GLY A 302 -6.59 -6.93 19.97
N LYS A 303 -7.60 -7.72 20.36
CA LYS A 303 -7.57 -9.19 20.32
C LYS A 303 -8.18 -9.79 19.04
N LEU A 304 -8.20 -9.03 17.93
CA LEU A 304 -8.98 -9.35 16.71
C LEU A 304 -10.46 -9.62 17.04
N GLU A 305 -11.04 -8.76 17.87
CA GLU A 305 -12.44 -8.87 18.26
C GLU A 305 -13.37 -8.83 17.04
N ALA A 306 -14.30 -9.79 16.98
CA ALA A 306 -15.19 -9.96 15.84
C ALA A 306 -15.94 -8.66 15.51
N PRO A 307 -16.08 -8.30 14.22
CA PRO A 307 -16.74 -7.05 13.84
C PRO A 307 -18.25 -7.06 14.12
N ASN A 308 -18.82 -8.20 14.53
CA ASN A 308 -20.24 -8.43 14.79
C ASN A 308 -21.14 -7.92 13.66
N VAL A 309 -20.71 -8.22 12.43
CA VAL A 309 -21.51 -8.19 11.21
C VAL A 309 -21.30 -9.52 10.50
N GLU A 310 -22.18 -9.85 9.56
CA GLU A 310 -21.99 -10.97 8.64
C GLU A 310 -20.69 -10.77 7.84
N VAL A 311 -19.80 -11.77 7.73
CA VAL A 311 -18.51 -11.62 7.03
C VAL A 311 -18.35 -12.73 5.99
N ASN A 312 -18.17 -12.43 4.71
CA ASN A 312 -17.83 -13.46 3.71
C ASN A 312 -16.34 -13.41 3.44
N LEU A 313 -15.58 -14.46 3.74
CA LEU A 313 -14.15 -14.47 3.42
C LEU A 313 -13.84 -15.22 2.13
N LEU A 314 -13.12 -14.57 1.24
CA LEU A 314 -12.56 -15.12 0.01
C LEU A 314 -11.03 -15.10 0.15
N LEU A 315 -10.47 -16.29 0.36
CA LEU A 315 -9.05 -16.52 0.60
C LEU A 315 -8.45 -17.36 -0.52
N LEU A 316 -7.29 -16.97 -1.03
CA LEU A 316 -6.51 -17.77 -1.97
C LEU A 316 -5.72 -18.83 -1.19
N CYS A 317 -6.28 -20.03 -1.03
CA CYS A 317 -5.62 -21.14 -0.32
C CYS A 317 -4.49 -21.82 -1.13
N TYR A 318 -4.09 -21.29 -2.29
CA TYR A 318 -3.12 -21.91 -3.20
C TYR A 318 -1.70 -21.34 -3.03
N LEU A 319 -1.08 -21.55 -1.86
CA LEU A 319 0.38 -21.52 -1.74
C LEU A 319 0.95 -22.34 -0.56
N ILE A 320 0.50 -23.59 -0.41
CA ILE A 320 1.29 -24.59 0.32
C ILE A 320 2.38 -25.09 -0.64
N LEU A 321 3.61 -24.62 -0.47
CA LEU A 321 4.79 -25.22 -1.08
C LEU A 321 5.63 -25.94 -0.02
N ASN A 322 6.02 -27.17 -0.36
CA ASN A 322 6.51 -28.18 0.56
C ASN A 322 7.75 -27.77 1.37
N ILE A 323 7.79 -28.20 2.62
CA ILE A 323 9.02 -28.31 3.40
C ILE A 323 9.81 -29.52 2.88
N CYS A 324 10.79 -29.30 2.00
CA CYS A 324 11.93 -30.22 1.84
C CYS A 324 13.10 -29.60 1.07
N GLY A 325 14.33 -29.82 1.53
CA GLY A 325 15.51 -29.95 0.66
C GLY A 325 16.11 -28.70 0.01
N THR A 326 17.06 -28.08 0.73
CA THR A 326 18.28 -27.43 0.18
C THR A 326 18.19 -26.27 -0.85
N SER A 327 18.72 -25.12 -0.42
CA SER A 327 19.15 -23.94 -1.21
C SER A 327 18.06 -22.99 -1.74
N THR A 328 18.27 -21.69 -1.47
CA THR A 328 17.39 -20.54 -1.83
C THR A 328 16.03 -20.47 -1.12
N ASN A 329 16.05 -20.29 0.21
CA ASN A 329 14.86 -19.94 0.99
C ASN A 329 14.21 -18.62 0.53
N ARG A 330 13.08 -18.72 -0.18
CA ARG A 330 12.04 -17.68 -0.24
C ARG A 330 10.72 -18.29 0.19
N VAL A 331 10.31 -18.07 1.44
CA VAL A 331 8.99 -18.48 1.93
C VAL A 331 8.21 -17.23 2.32
N ASN A 332 7.05 -17.06 1.71
CA ASN A 332 6.14 -15.93 1.91
C ASN A 332 4.89 -16.46 2.64
N TYR A 333 4.79 -16.23 3.94
CA TYR A 333 3.63 -16.60 4.75
C TYR A 333 2.68 -15.42 4.97
N LEU A 334 1.42 -15.63 4.60
CA LEU A 334 0.25 -14.86 5.02
C LEU A 334 -0.59 -15.76 5.94
N ARG A 335 -0.98 -15.25 7.12
CA ARG A 335 -1.87 -15.97 8.06
C ARG A 335 -3.26 -15.34 8.05
N PHE A 336 -4.29 -16.18 7.95
CA PHE A 336 -5.69 -15.78 7.77
C PHE A 336 -6.57 -16.38 8.89
N ALA A 337 -7.65 -15.69 9.26
CA ALA A 337 -8.68 -16.15 10.20
C ALA A 337 -10.05 -16.22 9.51
N THR A 338 -10.96 -17.11 9.92
CA THR A 338 -12.20 -17.45 9.19
C THR A 338 -13.52 -16.96 9.81
N MET A 339 -14.47 -16.41 9.02
CA MET A 339 -15.83 -15.92 9.40
C MET A 339 -16.83 -16.00 8.21
N THR A 340 -18.16 -15.95 8.47
CA THR A 340 -19.32 -16.22 7.54
C THR A 340 -20.50 -15.21 7.67
N SER A 341 -21.53 -15.05 6.79
CA SER A 341 -21.68 -15.21 5.30
C SER A 341 -23.06 -14.71 4.78
N GLY A 342 -23.18 -14.05 3.61
CA GLY A 342 -24.45 -13.59 2.95
C GLY A 342 -24.35 -12.32 2.04
N HIS A 343 -25.46 -11.81 1.45
CA HIS A 343 -25.48 -10.87 0.28
C HIS A 343 -26.30 -9.56 0.43
N CYS A 344 -25.80 -8.39 -0.05
CA CYS A 344 -26.47 -7.07 -0.36
C CYS A 344 -25.48 -6.07 -1.07
N ASN A 345 -25.73 -4.74 -1.03
CA ASN A 345 -25.10 -3.65 -1.83
C ASN A 345 -23.65 -3.27 -1.49
N ILE A 346 -22.72 -3.31 -2.45
CA ILE A 346 -21.26 -3.27 -2.17
C ILE A 346 -20.59 -1.87 -2.12
N ILE A 347 -19.70 -1.64 -1.14
CA ILE A 347 -18.70 -0.54 -1.06
C ILE A 347 -17.29 -1.11 -0.96
N VAL A 348 -16.33 -0.65 -1.77
CA VAL A 348 -14.94 -1.17 -1.78
C VAL A 348 -13.99 -0.38 -0.86
N ALA A 349 -13.35 -1.07 0.09
CA ALA A 349 -12.25 -0.57 0.93
C ALA A 349 -10.89 -1.17 0.52
N LEU A 350 -9.89 -0.30 0.31
CA LEU A 350 -8.64 -0.62 -0.38
C LEU A 350 -7.53 -1.20 0.52
N GLY A 351 -6.50 -1.78 -0.10
CA GLY A 351 -5.26 -2.25 0.53
C GLY A 351 -4.39 -2.94 -0.52
N LEU A 352 -3.09 -2.65 -0.58
CA LEU A 352 -2.24 -3.04 -1.72
C LEU A 352 -1.57 -4.42 -1.55
N THR A 353 -2.05 -5.43 -2.28
CA THR A 353 -1.25 -6.61 -2.69
C THR A 353 -1.78 -7.18 -4.01
N TYR A 354 -1.21 -6.80 -5.14
CA TYR A 354 -1.53 -7.43 -6.43
C TYR A 354 -0.70 -8.71 -6.63
N SER A 355 -1.31 -9.77 -7.16
CA SER A 355 -0.64 -11.00 -7.57
C SER A 355 -1.12 -11.44 -8.94
N ASP A 356 -0.26 -11.31 -9.95
CA ASP A 356 -0.51 -11.72 -11.34
C ASP A 356 -0.37 -13.26 -11.48
N PRO A 357 -1.45 -14.00 -11.79
CA PRO A 357 -1.37 -15.43 -12.07
C PRO A 357 -0.80 -15.66 -13.48
N LYS A 358 0.52 -15.53 -13.62
CA LYS A 358 1.18 -15.77 -14.91
C LYS A 358 0.97 -17.19 -15.41
N LYS A 359 0.39 -17.28 -16.61
CA LYS A 359 0.28 -18.50 -17.41
C LYS A 359 1.65 -19.18 -17.54
N ASN A 360 1.68 -20.48 -17.27
CA ASN A 360 2.82 -21.33 -17.61
C ASN A 360 3.01 -21.38 -19.13
N THR A 361 4.06 -20.72 -19.62
CA THR A 361 4.68 -21.05 -20.91
C THR A 361 6.13 -21.46 -20.63
N PRO A 362 6.54 -22.69 -20.97
CA PRO A 362 7.92 -23.13 -20.78
C PRO A 362 8.85 -22.31 -21.66
N LEU A 363 10.01 -21.92 -21.11
CA LEU A 363 11.09 -21.34 -21.90
C LEU A 363 11.68 -22.43 -22.82
N PRO A 364 11.93 -22.15 -24.11
CA PRO A 364 12.71 -23.05 -24.96
C PRO A 364 14.16 -23.08 -24.48
N PRO A 365 14.88 -24.21 -24.66
CA PRO A 365 16.25 -24.35 -24.19
C PRO A 365 17.26 -23.65 -25.10
N GLN A 366 18.03 -22.71 -24.55
CA GLN A 366 19.51 -22.67 -24.62
C GLN A 366 20.04 -21.61 -23.65
#